data_AF-A0A7C3CZR5-F1
#
_entry.id   AF-A0A7C3CZR5-F1
#
_cell.length_a   1.000
_cell.length_b   1.000
_cell.length_c   1.000
_cell.angle_alpha   90.00
_cell.angle_beta   90.00
_cell.angle_gamma   90.00
#
_symmetry.space_group_name_H-M   'P 1'
#
loop_
_entity.id
_entity.type
_entity.pdbx_description
1 polymer ?
#
loop_
_entity_poly.entity_id
_entity_poly.type
_entity_poly.pdbx_seq_one_letter_code
_entity_poly.pdbx_strand_id
1 'polypeptide(L)'
;MIDGISTAQLHRYYQMRQHCDAEIETIRGLSSLLSTLSKHADSDRIAIEPEALAHVHALLSRSASNIAEQLDAFIPLVEARQRQEGG
;
A
#
# COMPACT_ATOMS: atom_id res chain seq x y z
N MET A 1 3.91 -25.81 -9.07
CA MET A 1 4.91 -25.24 -8.16
C MET A 1 5.84 -24.38 -9.00
N ILE A 2 6.17 -23.17 -8.57
CA ILE A 2 7.29 -22.44 -9.18
C ILE A 2 8.55 -23.10 -8.62
N ASP A 3 9.40 -23.66 -9.49
CA ASP A 3 10.60 -24.38 -9.02
C ASP A 3 11.50 -23.43 -8.21
N GLY A 4 11.96 -23.90 -7.05
CA GLY A 4 12.79 -23.12 -6.13
C GLY A 4 12.04 -22.28 -5.09
N ILE A 5 10.71 -22.32 -5.04
CA ILE A 5 9.92 -21.60 -4.02
C ILE A 5 9.21 -22.57 -3.08
N SER A 6 9.59 -22.53 -1.80
CA SER A 6 8.98 -23.35 -0.76
C SER A 6 7.53 -22.93 -0.45
N THR A 7 6.72 -23.86 0.02
CA THR A 7 5.35 -23.59 0.50
C THR A 7 5.33 -22.51 1.59
N ALA A 8 6.36 -22.44 2.44
CA ALA A 8 6.49 -21.41 3.46
C ALA A 8 6.77 -20.01 2.89
N GLN A 9 7.43 -19.91 1.74
CA GLN A 9 7.59 -18.64 1.02
C GLN A 9 6.27 -18.23 0.37
N LEU A 10 5.58 -19.17 -0.29
CA LEU A 10 4.24 -18.96 -0.86
C LEU A 10 3.22 -18.46 0.18
N HIS A 11 3.22 -19.04 1.38
CA HIS A 11 2.33 -18.60 2.44
C HIS A 11 2.65 -17.18 2.93
N ARG A 12 3.93 -16.85 3.10
CA ARG A 12 4.38 -15.48 3.44
C ARG A 12 3.94 -14.47 2.39
N TYR A 13 4.05 -14.81 1.11
CA TYR A 13 3.58 -13.93 0.04
C TYR A 13 2.08 -13.67 0.10
N TYR A 14 1.29 -14.70 0.40
CA TYR A 14 -0.16 -14.54 0.52
C TYR A 14 -0.53 -13.61 1.69
N GLN A 15 0.10 -13.79 2.85
CA GLN A 15 -0.07 -12.90 4.00
C GLN A 15 0.34 -11.46 3.68
N MET A 16 1.48 -11.28 3.00
CA MET A 16 1.96 -9.96 2.58
C MET A 16 1.00 -9.25 1.64
N ARG A 17 0.47 -9.98 0.66
CA ARG A 17 -0.51 -9.44 -0.28
C ARG A 17 -1.76 -8.94 0.44
N GLN A 18 -2.25 -9.71 1.40
CA GLN A 18 -3.39 -9.29 2.24
C GLN A 18 -3.09 -8.02 3.03
N HIS A 19 -1.86 -7.86 3.55
CA HIS A 19 -1.44 -6.63 4.21
C HIS A 19 -1.36 -5.44 3.23
N CYS A 20 -0.80 -5.62 2.03
CA CYS A 20 -0.81 -4.59 1.00
C CYS A 20 -2.23 -4.17 0.61
N ASP A 21 -3.14 -5.14 0.45
CA ASP A 21 -4.54 -4.85 0.12
C ASP A 21 -5.22 -4.00 1.21
N ALA A 22 -4.96 -4.28 2.50
CA ALA A 22 -5.47 -3.49 3.61
C ALA A 22 -4.92 -2.05 3.66
N GLU A 23 -3.62 -1.87 3.37
CA GLU A 23 -2.99 -0.54 3.30
C GLU A 23 -3.50 0.26 2.08
N ILE A 24 -3.72 -0.39 0.95
CA ILE A 24 -4.34 0.22 -0.24
C ILE A 24 -5.76 0.71 0.06
N GLU A 25 -6.57 -0.07 0.77
CA GLU A 25 -7.91 0.36 1.19
C GLU A 25 -7.86 1.56 2.14
N THR A 26 -6.86 1.60 3.04
CA THR A 26 -6.63 2.77 3.92
C THR A 26 -6.32 4.02 3.09
N ILE A 27 -5.41 3.91 2.12
CA ILE A 27 -5.06 5.01 1.21
C ILE A 27 -6.28 5.47 0.38
N ARG A 28 -7.09 4.53 -0.13
CA ARG A 28 -8.33 4.86 -0.87
C ARG A 28 -9.34 5.59 0.01
N GLY A 29 -9.54 5.14 1.25
CA GLY A 29 -10.43 5.78 2.21
C GLY A 29 -10.02 7.24 2.49
N LEU A 30 -8.73 7.46 2.77
CA LEU A 30 -8.18 8.81 2.99
C LEU A 30 -8.27 9.69 1.74
N SER A 31 -8.00 9.14 0.56
CA SER A 31 -8.13 9.86 -0.71
C SER A 31 -9.57 10.28 -1.00
N SER A 32 -10.54 9.42 -0.68
CA SER A 32 -11.98 9.73 -0.82
C SER A 32 -12.42 10.84 0.15
N LEU A 33 -11.93 10.80 1.40
CA LEU A 33 -12.14 11.86 2.39
C LEU A 33 -11.60 13.20 1.89
N LEU A 34 -10.35 13.23 1.42
CA LEU A 34 -9.73 14.44 0.86
C LEU A 34 -10.49 14.97 -0.37
N SER A 35 -10.93 14.08 -1.27
CA SER A 35 -11.76 14.48 -2.42
C SER A 35 -13.12 15.04 -2.02
N THR A 36 -13.71 14.52 -0.94
CA THR A 36 -14.98 15.02 -0.41
C THR A 36 -14.78 16.41 0.20
N LEU A 37 -13.72 16.61 0.99
CA LEU A 37 -13.37 17.92 1.53
C LEU A 37 -13.10 18.94 0.42
N SER A 38 -12.35 18.58 -0.62
CA SER A 38 -12.07 19.50 -1.74
C SER A 38 -13.32 19.92 -2.51
N LYS A 39 -14.35 19.05 -2.59
CA LYS A 39 -15.61 19.34 -3.28
C LYS A 39 -16.56 20.23 -2.48
N HIS A 40 -16.43 20.26 -1.15
CA HIS A 40 -17.31 21.04 -0.26
C HIS A 40 -16.61 22.29 0.30
N ALA A 41 -15.33 22.50 0.00
CA ALA A 41 -14.53 23.64 0.46
C ALA A 41 -15.04 25.01 -0.05
N ASP A 42 -15.81 25.04 -1.15
CA ASP A 42 -16.40 26.27 -1.69
C ASP A 42 -17.70 26.70 -0.99
N SER A 43 -18.33 25.83 -0.18
CA SER A 43 -19.68 26.08 0.34
C SER A 43 -19.72 26.81 1.68
N ASP A 44 -18.65 26.76 2.47
CA ASP A 44 -18.48 27.52 3.70
C ASP A 44 -17.04 27.30 4.18
N ARG A 45 -16.50 28.23 4.94
CA ARG A 45 -15.13 28.21 5.51
C ARG A 45 -14.86 26.91 6.29
N ILE A 46 -14.51 25.82 5.62
CA ILE A 46 -13.96 24.64 6.26
C ILE A 46 -12.56 25.03 6.70
N ALA A 47 -12.42 25.43 7.96
CA ALA A 47 -11.13 25.59 8.59
C ALA A 47 -10.50 24.20 8.72
N ILE A 48 -9.71 23.79 7.72
CA ILE A 48 -8.91 22.57 7.80
C ILE A 48 -7.79 22.85 8.80
N GLU A 49 -7.84 22.20 9.96
CA GLU A 49 -6.79 22.29 10.96
C GLU A 49 -5.48 21.72 10.39
N PRO A 50 -4.38 22.50 10.38
CA PRO A 50 -3.09 22.03 9.87
C PRO A 50 -2.60 20.75 10.55
N GLU A 51 -2.93 20.56 11.83
CA GLU A 51 -2.60 19.33 12.60
C GLU A 51 -3.34 18.11 12.06
N ALA A 52 -4.62 18.24 11.73
CA ALA A 52 -5.40 17.16 11.12
C ALA A 52 -4.84 16.78 9.74
N LEU A 53 -4.42 17.77 8.94
CA LEU A 53 -3.79 17.53 7.64
C LEU A 53 -2.42 16.84 7.78
N ALA A 54 -1.62 17.26 8.75
CA ALA A 54 -0.34 16.61 9.07
C ALA A 54 -0.54 15.15 9.52
N HIS A 55 -1.60 14.87 10.29
CA HIS A 55 -1.95 13.51 10.70
C HIS A 55 -2.33 12.62 9.50
N VAL A 56 -3.16 13.13 8.59
CA VAL A 56 -3.51 12.44 7.34
C VAL A 56 -2.27 12.17 6.48
N HIS A 57 -1.38 13.16 6.35
CA HIS A 57 -0.11 12.99 5.63
C HIS A 57 0.79 11.91 6.26
N ALA A 58 0.87 11.89 7.59
CA ALA A 58 1.64 10.87 8.32
C ALA A 58 1.05 9.46 8.11
N LEU A 59 -0.27 9.32 8.13
CA LEU A 59 -0.95 8.05 7.84
C LEU A 59 -0.66 7.57 6.42
N LEU A 60 -0.80 8.45 5.42
CA LEU A 60 -0.51 8.12 4.01
C LEU A 60 0.96 7.72 3.81
N SER A 61 1.89 8.48 4.41
CA SER A 61 3.32 8.19 4.31
C SER A 61 3.65 6.84 4.92
N ARG A 62 3.08 6.52 6.09
CA ARG A 62 3.27 5.23 6.75
C ARG A 62 2.71 4.08 5.94
N SER A 63 1.49 4.19 5.43
CA SER A 63 0.88 3.15 4.58
C SER A 63 1.69 2.92 3.30
N ALA A 64 2.18 3.98 2.66
CA ALA A 64 3.04 3.87 1.48
C ALA A 64 4.39 3.19 1.80
N SER A 65 5.03 3.55 2.91
CA SER A 65 6.26 2.89 3.37
C SER A 65 6.03 1.41 3.69
N ASN A 66 4.94 1.07 4.37
CA ASN A 66 4.58 -0.33 4.66
C ASN A 66 4.43 -1.12 3.35
N ILE A 67 3.71 -0.59 2.36
CA ILE A 67 3.56 -1.24 1.05
C ILE A 67 4.92 -1.44 0.37
N ALA A 68 5.80 -0.44 0.40
CA ALA A 68 7.14 -0.55 -0.19
C ALA A 68 7.97 -1.66 0.47
N GLU A 69 8.00 -1.72 1.81
CA GLU A 69 8.69 -2.78 2.54
C GLU A 69 8.11 -4.17 2.25
N GLN A 70 6.79 -4.27 2.11
CA GLN A 70 6.15 -5.54 1.75
C GLN A 70 6.45 -5.96 0.31
N LEU A 71 6.58 -5.01 -0.61
CA LEU A 71 6.93 -5.27 -2.02
C LEU A 71 8.37 -5.77 -2.17
N ASP A 72 9.31 -5.28 -1.36
CA ASP A 72 10.70 -5.76 -1.35
C ASP A 72 10.79 -7.26 -1.04
N ALA A 73 9.87 -7.78 -0.22
CA ALA A 73 9.81 -9.20 0.07
C ALA A 73 9.49 -10.07 -1.17
N PHE A 74 8.89 -9.51 -2.23
CA PHE A 74 8.57 -10.18 -3.50
C PHE A 74 9.73 -10.21 -4.50
N ILE A 75 10.84 -9.51 -4.25
CA ILE A 75 12.03 -9.53 -5.12
C ILE A 75 12.50 -10.97 -5.45
N PRO A 76 12.62 -11.90 -4.48
CA PRO A 76 13.06 -13.27 -4.78
C PRO A 76 12.11 -14.05 -5.70
N LEU A 77 10.81 -13.74 -5.68
CA LEU A 77 9.81 -14.32 -6.58
C LEU A 77 10.01 -13.85 -8.02
N VAL A 78 10.25 -12.55 -8.20
CA VAL A 78 10.50 -11.93 -9.50
C VAL A 78 11.80 -12.47 -10.09
N GLU A 79 12.86 -12.56 -9.29
CA GLU A 79 14.13 -13.14 -9.71
C GLU A 79 14.02 -14.63 -10.06
N ALA A 80 13.28 -15.42 -9.29
CA ALA A 80 13.07 -16.85 -9.58
C ALA A 80 12.32 -17.04 -10.91
N ARG A 81 11.33 -16.21 -11.19
CA ARG A 81 10.59 -16.22 -12.46
C ARG A 81 11.48 -15.82 -13.65
N GLN A 82 12.29 -14.77 -13.51
CA GLN A 82 13.22 -14.36 -14.57
C GLN A 82 14.25 -15.44 -14.91
N ARG A 83 14.73 -16.20 -13.90
CA ARG A 83 15.62 -17.35 -14.14
C ARG A 83 14.93 -18.51 -14.87
N GLN A 84 13.62 -18.72 -14.67
CA GLN A 84 12.85 -19.72 -15.41
C GLN A 84 12.52 -19.30 -16.84
N GLU A 85 12.33 -18.00 -17.11
CA GLU A 85 12.03 -17.49 -18.46
C GLU A 85 13.29 -17.26 -19.32
N GLY A 86 14.48 -17.26 -18.71
CA GLY A 86 15.78 -17.02 -19.37
C GLY A 86 16.69 -18.24 -19.56
N GLY A 87 16.19 -19.46 -19.32
CA GLY A 87 16.91 -20.73 -19.54
C GLY A 87 16.18 -21.64 -20.52
#